data_AF-A0A7W7CSB0-F1
#
_entry.id   AF-A0A7W7CSB0-F1
#
_cell.length_a   1.000
_cell.length_b   1.000
_cell.length_c   1.000
_cell.angle_alpha   90.00
_cell.angle_beta   90.00
_cell.angle_gamma   90.00
#
_symmetry.space_group_name_H-M   'P 1'
#
loop_
_entity.id
_entity.type
_entity.pdbx_description
1 polymer ?
#
loop_
_entity_poly.entity_id
_entity_poly.type
_entity_poly.pdbx_seq_one_letter_code
_entity_poly.pdbx_strand_id
1 'polypeptide(L)'
;MSQHHPSNPSSTFLEQGVPVSGRLAMSVRAAGAAGREWLAELPALLDGLAADWAITVGARLDGGRAAYVAEVMTRDGVPAVLKVAIPPVGERELTALQLAGGDPYVGLLRHDAARGALLLERLGPPLAALGWPAARQLELLARTAARGWRPARGLPTWTEAARWHADFVPATWEKLGRPCSAAAVDLAVRCAHLREAAFDPARAGLVHGDVHALNALQRVPGGGDLRLVDPLGLVSEPAHDLGVILARGVPEWRDEFVADEPGRALLEVIGSCRRFGRLTGVEPEAVWQWASVELVSTGLHVLSLGDRGEGQAFLTVADKLTGAGAGAGAGAGAGAGARAAAGAGAAAGVVAGARAAAEAAAGITAAAAAGVGGGVAHVSESAPPPAGEPGPGPRPRLFLMVGLPAAGKTTRAKELAAEHRALRLTPDEWMVALFDGVQPDGKRDLVEGRLITVALQALRLGTSVVLDFGLWSRDEREALRRLGEEAGAVCEVVYLPVDRATQRARAAHRQATAPHTTFPMTEADLDHWRTLFEAPGEAPGEAPGEARELPPGWAQARWPSLEVTA
;
A
#
# COMPACT_ATOMS: atom_id res chain seq x y z
N MET A 1 8.09 -53.93 -2.80
CA MET A 1 8.53 -52.82 -1.94
C MET A 1 8.18 -51.53 -2.66
N SER A 2 6.98 -51.02 -2.35
CA SER A 2 6.33 -49.93 -3.08
C SER A 2 6.95 -48.59 -2.70
N GLN A 3 7.37 -47.83 -3.70
CA GLN A 3 7.83 -46.45 -3.55
C GLN A 3 6.62 -45.52 -3.64
N HIS A 4 6.40 -44.74 -2.58
CA HIS A 4 5.42 -43.66 -2.55
C HIS A 4 5.87 -42.53 -3.49
N HIS A 5 5.09 -42.25 -4.53
CA HIS A 5 5.18 -41.01 -5.30
C HIS A 5 4.58 -39.83 -4.52
N PRO A 6 5.17 -38.63 -4.58
CA PRO A 6 4.59 -37.43 -3.99
C PRO A 6 3.36 -36.99 -4.78
N SER A 7 2.25 -36.78 -4.06
CA SER A 7 0.93 -36.42 -4.56
C SER A 7 0.90 -35.00 -5.15
N ASN A 8 0.36 -34.89 -6.36
CA ASN A 8 0.12 -33.65 -7.11
C ASN A 8 -0.87 -32.73 -6.35
N PRO A 9 -0.59 -31.43 -6.13
CA PRO A 9 -1.49 -30.50 -5.42
C PRO A 9 -2.81 -30.20 -6.16
N SER A 10 -2.95 -30.60 -7.42
CA SER A 10 -4.21 -30.55 -8.20
C SER A 10 -5.04 -31.85 -8.10
N SER A 11 -4.74 -32.73 -7.15
CA SER A 11 -5.48 -33.98 -7.01
C SER A 11 -6.83 -33.77 -6.31
N THR A 12 -7.90 -34.14 -7.02
CA THR A 12 -9.22 -34.38 -6.44
C THR A 12 -9.14 -35.66 -5.62
N PHE A 13 -9.39 -35.57 -4.32
CA PHE A 13 -9.50 -36.72 -3.44
C PHE A 13 -10.96 -37.12 -3.35
N LEU A 14 -11.22 -38.43 -3.37
CA LEU A 14 -12.48 -38.98 -2.90
C LEU A 14 -12.32 -39.24 -1.40
N GLU A 15 -12.73 -38.29 -0.56
CA GLU A 15 -12.96 -38.58 0.85
C GLU A 15 -14.45 -38.94 0.99
N GLN A 16 -14.74 -40.17 1.43
CA GLN A 16 -16.10 -40.67 1.65
C GLN A 16 -17.04 -40.57 0.43
N GLY A 17 -16.50 -40.62 -0.79
CA GLY A 17 -17.27 -40.61 -2.04
C GLY A 17 -17.60 -39.21 -2.58
N VAL A 18 -17.21 -38.13 -1.89
CA VAL A 18 -17.36 -36.75 -2.37
C VAL A 18 -16.03 -36.26 -2.97
N PRO A 19 -16.04 -35.71 -4.20
CA PRO A 19 -14.88 -35.03 -4.75
C PRO A 19 -14.53 -33.80 -3.91
N VAL A 20 -13.41 -33.84 -3.20
CA VAL A 20 -12.87 -32.70 -2.43
C VAL A 20 -11.46 -32.35 -2.90
N SER A 21 -11.11 -31.07 -2.83
CA SER A 21 -9.77 -30.59 -3.16
C SER A 21 -8.88 -30.85 -1.95
N GLY A 22 -7.58 -31.02 -2.18
CA GLY A 22 -6.61 -31.10 -1.07
C GLY A 22 -6.75 -29.93 -0.08
N ARG A 23 -7.12 -28.74 -0.56
CA ARG A 23 -7.38 -27.55 0.27
C ARG A 23 -8.65 -27.66 1.12
N LEU A 24 -9.75 -28.17 0.58
CA LEU A 24 -10.99 -28.38 1.35
C LEU A 24 -10.79 -29.47 2.41
N ALA A 25 -10.07 -30.55 2.06
CA ALA A 25 -9.75 -31.63 2.99
C ALA A 25 -8.93 -31.15 4.20
N MET A 26 -8.02 -30.20 4.02
CA MET A 26 -7.28 -29.60 5.14
C MET A 26 -8.20 -28.89 6.13
N SER A 27 -9.15 -28.09 5.65
CA SER A 27 -10.09 -27.37 6.52
C SER A 27 -11.09 -28.29 7.20
N VAL A 28 -11.55 -29.33 6.49
CA VAL A 28 -12.36 -30.41 7.09
C VAL A 28 -11.63 -31.07 8.24
N ARG A 29 -10.33 -31.36 8.08
CA ARG A 29 -9.50 -31.92 9.16
C ARG A 29 -9.30 -30.95 10.32
N ALA A 30 -9.07 -29.67 10.02
CA ALA A 30 -8.94 -28.62 11.04
C ALA A 30 -10.22 -28.44 11.87
N ALA A 31 -11.40 -28.60 11.26
CA ALA A 31 -12.70 -28.60 11.93
C ALA A 31 -12.96 -29.86 12.77
N GLY A 32 -12.02 -30.82 12.81
CA GLY A 32 -12.06 -31.95 13.74
C GLY A 32 -13.23 -32.89 13.49
N ALA A 33 -13.97 -33.23 14.55
CA ALA A 33 -15.12 -34.14 14.46
C ALA A 33 -16.26 -33.55 13.63
N ALA A 34 -16.58 -32.27 13.84
CA ALA A 34 -17.65 -31.58 13.13
C ALA A 34 -17.39 -31.53 11.61
N GLY A 35 -16.13 -31.29 11.19
CA GLY A 35 -15.78 -31.32 9.78
C GLY A 35 -15.96 -32.71 9.13
N ARG A 36 -15.59 -33.78 9.83
CA ARG A 36 -15.75 -35.16 9.33
C ARG A 36 -17.22 -35.57 9.22
N GLU A 37 -18.03 -35.18 10.20
CA GLU A 37 -19.48 -35.41 10.19
C GLU A 37 -20.14 -34.64 9.04
N TRP A 38 -19.83 -33.35 8.91
CA TRP A 38 -20.28 -32.53 7.79
C TRP A 38 -19.93 -33.14 6.43
N LEU A 39 -18.71 -33.64 6.26
CA LEU A 39 -18.29 -34.25 4.99
C LEU A 39 -19.09 -35.53 4.68
N ALA A 40 -19.40 -36.34 5.70
CA ALA A 40 -20.20 -37.54 5.56
C ALA A 40 -21.67 -37.24 5.19
N GLU A 41 -22.21 -36.14 5.72
CA GLU A 41 -23.59 -35.70 5.48
C GLU A 41 -23.74 -34.85 4.21
N LEU A 42 -22.64 -34.34 3.64
CA LEU A 42 -22.64 -33.43 2.50
C LEU A 42 -23.46 -33.94 1.30
N PRO A 43 -23.40 -35.23 0.87
CA PRO A 43 -24.26 -35.71 -0.21
C PRO A 43 -25.76 -35.54 0.08
N ALA A 44 -26.21 -35.95 1.26
CA ALA A 44 -27.61 -35.85 1.66
C ALA A 44 -28.04 -34.37 1.81
N LEU A 45 -27.14 -33.52 2.29
CA LEU A 45 -27.34 -32.07 2.35
C LEU A 45 -27.53 -31.46 0.96
N LEU A 46 -26.68 -31.83 -0.01
CA LEU A 46 -26.78 -31.36 -1.40
C LEU A 46 -28.07 -31.85 -2.05
N ASP A 47 -28.48 -33.11 -1.85
CA ASP A 47 -29.74 -33.65 -2.36
C ASP A 47 -30.96 -32.93 -1.78
N GLY A 48 -30.93 -32.64 -0.47
CA GLY A 48 -31.98 -31.86 0.20
C GLY A 48 -32.07 -30.44 -0.33
N LEU A 49 -30.94 -29.75 -0.52
CA LEU A 49 -30.90 -28.41 -1.11
C LEU A 49 -31.36 -28.42 -2.57
N ALA A 50 -30.97 -29.44 -3.34
CA ALA A 50 -31.39 -29.62 -4.74
C ALA A 50 -32.91 -29.74 -4.86
N ALA A 51 -33.52 -30.56 -4.01
CA ALA A 51 -34.97 -30.74 -3.96
C ALA A 51 -35.69 -29.45 -3.52
N ASP A 52 -35.28 -28.85 -2.39
CA ASP A 52 -35.94 -27.69 -1.81
C ASP A 52 -35.85 -26.45 -2.70
N TRP A 53 -34.70 -26.24 -3.34
CA TRP A 53 -34.46 -25.06 -4.16
C TRP A 53 -34.76 -25.29 -5.64
N ALA A 54 -35.17 -26.50 -6.02
CA ALA A 54 -35.40 -26.92 -7.40
C ALA A 54 -34.19 -26.59 -8.29
N ILE A 55 -33.00 -27.03 -7.86
CA ILE A 55 -31.73 -26.84 -8.56
C ILE A 55 -31.09 -28.19 -8.88
N THR A 56 -30.35 -28.25 -9.98
CA THR A 56 -29.48 -29.37 -10.34
C THR A 56 -28.05 -29.02 -9.99
N VAL A 57 -27.44 -29.76 -9.07
CA VAL A 57 -26.02 -29.57 -8.71
C VAL A 57 -25.13 -30.16 -9.80
N GLY A 58 -24.25 -29.33 -10.34
CA GLY A 58 -23.34 -29.66 -11.43
C GLY A 58 -21.92 -29.89 -10.94
N ALA A 59 -20.95 -29.44 -11.75
CA ALA A 59 -19.54 -29.60 -11.44
C ALA A 59 -19.15 -28.79 -10.20
N ARG A 60 -18.26 -29.36 -9.39
CA ARG A 60 -17.62 -28.64 -8.30
C ARG A 60 -16.71 -27.55 -8.86
N LEU A 61 -16.71 -26.38 -8.22
CA LEU A 61 -15.76 -25.31 -8.50
C LEU A 61 -14.57 -25.42 -7.55
N ASP A 62 -13.38 -25.39 -8.13
CA ASP A 62 -12.13 -25.36 -7.37
C ASP A 62 -11.82 -23.91 -6.98
N GLY A 63 -12.00 -23.58 -5.70
CA GLY A 63 -11.78 -22.22 -5.22
C GLY A 63 -12.45 -21.99 -3.89
N GLY A 64 -11.78 -22.36 -2.80
CA GLY A 64 -12.27 -22.15 -1.45
C GLY A 64 -11.63 -23.10 -0.45
N ARG A 65 -11.32 -22.61 0.75
CA ARG A 65 -10.87 -23.45 1.88
C ARG A 65 -12.00 -23.78 2.84
N ALA A 66 -13.02 -22.94 2.95
CA ALA A 66 -13.97 -23.01 4.06
C ALA A 66 -15.40 -23.37 3.65
N ALA A 67 -15.62 -23.70 2.38
CA ALA A 67 -16.92 -24.09 1.86
C ALA A 67 -16.77 -25.06 0.67
N TYR A 68 -17.74 -25.95 0.52
CA TYR A 68 -17.99 -26.64 -0.74
C TYR A 68 -18.67 -25.68 -1.71
N VAL A 69 -18.16 -25.59 -2.94
CA VAL A 69 -18.70 -24.69 -3.97
C VAL A 69 -18.96 -25.49 -5.24
N ALA A 70 -20.14 -25.34 -5.82
CA ALA A 70 -20.53 -26.04 -7.05
C ALA A 70 -21.33 -25.15 -7.99
N GLU A 71 -21.18 -25.39 -9.28
CA GLU A 71 -22.08 -24.87 -10.29
C GLU A 71 -23.46 -25.51 -10.11
N VAL A 72 -24.51 -24.72 -10.27
CA VAL A 72 -25.87 -25.26 -10.26
C VAL A 72 -26.71 -24.64 -11.36
N MET A 73 -27.72 -25.38 -11.80
CA MET A 73 -28.73 -24.88 -12.74
C MET A 73 -30.08 -24.86 -12.03
N THR A 74 -30.75 -23.71 -12.02
CA THR A 74 -32.14 -23.64 -11.53
C THR A 74 -33.09 -24.36 -12.48
N ARG A 75 -34.28 -24.74 -12.01
CA ARG A 75 -35.34 -25.34 -12.85
C ARG A 75 -35.67 -24.51 -14.09
N ASP A 76 -35.56 -23.18 -13.99
CA ASP A 76 -35.86 -22.25 -15.08
C ASP A 76 -34.67 -22.05 -16.04
N GLY A 77 -33.58 -22.82 -15.88
CA GLY A 77 -32.40 -22.76 -16.73
C GLY A 77 -31.46 -21.60 -16.44
N VAL A 78 -31.58 -20.95 -15.29
CA VAL A 78 -30.67 -19.87 -14.85
C VAL A 78 -29.44 -20.49 -14.16
N PRO A 79 -28.21 -20.23 -14.63
CA PRO A 79 -26.98 -20.65 -13.95
C PRO A 79 -26.76 -19.91 -12.62
N ALA A 80 -26.32 -20.64 -11.60
CA ALA A 80 -26.01 -20.11 -10.27
C ALA A 80 -24.81 -20.86 -9.66
N VAL A 81 -24.39 -20.43 -8.48
CA VAL A 81 -23.35 -21.08 -7.66
C VAL A 81 -23.95 -21.45 -6.31
N LEU A 82 -23.80 -22.70 -5.91
CA LEU A 82 -24.12 -23.17 -4.56
C LEU A 82 -22.84 -23.14 -3.71
N LYS A 83 -22.92 -22.50 -2.54
CA LYS A 83 -21.86 -22.47 -1.53
C LYS A 83 -22.39 -23.05 -0.23
N VAL A 84 -21.71 -24.05 0.33
CA VAL A 84 -22.07 -24.72 1.59
C VAL A 84 -20.87 -24.64 2.53
N ALA A 85 -21.00 -23.89 3.62
CA ALA A 85 -19.92 -23.65 4.57
C ALA A 85 -19.56 -24.91 5.39
N ILE A 86 -18.28 -25.07 5.70
CA ILE A 86 -17.81 -26.06 6.68
C ILE A 86 -18.10 -25.50 8.09
N PRO A 87 -18.68 -26.30 9.01
CA PRO A 87 -18.89 -25.90 10.40
C PRO A 87 -17.59 -25.53 11.15
N PRO A 88 -17.67 -24.60 12.12
CA PRO A 88 -18.86 -23.87 12.55
C PRO A 88 -19.31 -22.83 11.50
N VAL A 89 -20.62 -22.77 11.26
CA VAL A 89 -21.22 -21.82 10.31
C VAL A 89 -21.44 -20.49 11.02
N GLY A 90 -20.87 -19.41 10.49
CA GLY A 90 -21.14 -18.04 10.95
C GLY A 90 -22.13 -17.32 10.04
N GLU A 91 -22.84 -16.33 10.59
CA GLU A 91 -23.86 -15.56 9.84
C GLU A 91 -23.31 -14.29 9.16
N ARG A 92 -22.02 -13.98 9.37
CA ARG A 92 -21.42 -12.70 8.96
C ARG A 92 -21.40 -12.50 7.45
N GLU A 93 -20.98 -13.53 6.72
CA GLU A 93 -20.96 -13.48 5.25
C GLU A 93 -22.38 -13.28 4.69
N LEU A 94 -23.35 -14.06 5.18
CA LEU A 94 -24.75 -13.93 4.78
C LEU A 94 -25.27 -12.51 5.06
N THR A 95 -25.02 -12.00 6.26
CA THR A 95 -25.45 -10.64 6.66
C THR A 95 -24.83 -9.58 5.76
N ALA A 96 -23.53 -9.71 5.43
CA ALA A 96 -22.84 -8.79 4.52
C ALA A 96 -23.44 -8.81 3.11
N LEU A 97 -23.71 -9.99 2.56
CA LEU A 97 -24.32 -10.15 1.25
C LEU A 97 -25.75 -9.57 1.20
N GLN A 98 -26.54 -9.78 2.26
CA GLN A 98 -27.87 -9.18 2.39
C GLN A 98 -27.81 -7.65 2.42
N LEU A 99 -26.90 -7.06 3.21
CA LEU A 99 -26.71 -5.62 3.30
C LEU A 99 -26.18 -5.02 1.97
N ALA A 100 -25.33 -5.74 1.26
CA ALA A 100 -24.79 -5.31 -0.03
C ALA A 100 -25.86 -5.32 -1.14
N GLY A 101 -26.90 -6.16 -1.03
CA GLY A 101 -28.02 -6.19 -1.98
C GLY A 101 -27.61 -6.54 -3.41
N GLY A 102 -26.48 -7.25 -3.56
CA GLY A 102 -25.99 -7.72 -4.83
C GLY A 102 -25.30 -6.68 -5.70
N ASP A 103 -24.96 -5.46 -5.23
CA ASP A 103 -24.07 -4.51 -5.92
C ASP A 103 -23.22 -3.70 -4.93
N PRO A 104 -21.87 -3.74 -4.98
CA PRO A 104 -20.97 -4.42 -5.94
C PRO A 104 -20.63 -5.85 -5.53
N TYR A 105 -21.43 -6.48 -4.67
CA TYR A 105 -21.17 -7.83 -4.20
C TYR A 105 -21.92 -8.82 -5.10
N VAL A 106 -21.55 -10.09 -5.05
CA VAL A 106 -22.32 -11.15 -5.71
C VAL A 106 -23.77 -11.14 -5.26
N GLY A 107 -24.69 -11.26 -6.21
CA GLY A 107 -26.12 -11.38 -5.96
C GLY A 107 -26.46 -12.64 -5.17
N LEU A 108 -27.10 -12.45 -4.01
CA LEU A 108 -27.67 -13.52 -3.21
C LEU A 108 -29.07 -13.89 -3.71
N LEU A 109 -29.21 -15.08 -4.29
CA LEU A 109 -30.48 -15.57 -4.87
C LEU A 109 -31.35 -16.25 -3.81
N ARG A 110 -30.75 -17.11 -2.99
CA ARG A 110 -31.40 -17.81 -1.85
C ARG A 110 -30.37 -18.12 -0.77
N HIS A 111 -30.84 -18.41 0.44
CA HIS A 111 -29.98 -18.88 1.52
C HIS A 111 -30.77 -19.80 2.47
N ASP A 112 -30.03 -20.63 3.20
CA ASP A 112 -30.50 -21.37 4.36
C ASP A 112 -29.40 -21.31 5.44
N ALA A 113 -29.63 -20.49 6.46
CA ALA A 113 -28.64 -20.26 7.51
C ALA A 113 -28.42 -21.50 8.38
N ALA A 114 -29.48 -22.29 8.64
CA ALA A 114 -29.39 -23.51 9.45
C ALA A 114 -28.53 -24.57 8.77
N ARG A 115 -28.58 -24.63 7.44
CA ARG A 115 -27.76 -25.53 6.61
C ARG A 115 -26.44 -24.91 6.14
N GLY A 116 -26.15 -23.64 6.50
CA GLY A 116 -24.97 -22.92 6.05
C GLY A 116 -24.84 -22.82 4.52
N ALA A 117 -25.97 -22.72 3.82
CA ALA A 117 -26.04 -22.78 2.36
C ALA A 117 -26.42 -21.43 1.77
N LEU A 118 -25.71 -21.03 0.71
CA LEU A 118 -25.97 -19.82 -0.08
C LEU A 118 -26.12 -20.21 -1.56
N LEU A 119 -27.14 -19.68 -2.22
CA LEU A 119 -27.30 -19.72 -3.67
C LEU A 119 -26.99 -18.34 -4.23
N LEU A 120 -25.95 -18.25 -5.06
CA LEU A 120 -25.38 -17.01 -5.55
C LEU A 120 -25.52 -16.92 -7.07
N GLU A 121 -25.57 -15.71 -7.62
CA GLU A 121 -25.49 -15.51 -9.06
C GLU A 121 -24.20 -16.12 -9.63
N ARG A 122 -24.25 -16.60 -10.87
CA ARG A 122 -23.05 -17.11 -11.53
C ARG A 122 -22.25 -15.97 -12.15
N LEU A 123 -21.02 -15.80 -11.68
CA LEU A 123 -20.07 -14.82 -12.20
C LEU A 123 -19.05 -15.43 -13.18
N GLY A 124 -18.38 -14.56 -13.92
CA GLY A 124 -17.30 -14.88 -14.84
C GLY A 124 -15.94 -15.07 -14.14
N PRO A 125 -14.83 -15.02 -14.89
CA PRO A 125 -13.50 -15.27 -14.33
C PRO A 125 -13.08 -14.21 -13.29
N PRO A 126 -12.22 -14.58 -12.32
CA PRO A 126 -11.63 -13.64 -11.38
C PRO A 126 -10.69 -12.66 -12.09
N LEU A 127 -10.55 -11.46 -11.53
CA LEU A 127 -9.68 -10.38 -12.03
C LEU A 127 -8.24 -10.85 -12.23
N ALA A 128 -7.73 -11.70 -11.34
CA ALA A 128 -6.39 -12.29 -11.43
C ALA A 128 -6.17 -13.12 -12.71
N ALA A 129 -7.23 -13.69 -13.29
CA ALA A 129 -7.14 -14.49 -14.51
C ALA A 129 -7.18 -13.65 -15.80
N LEU A 130 -7.36 -12.32 -15.72
CA LEU A 130 -7.52 -11.46 -16.90
C LEU A 130 -6.20 -10.99 -17.51
N GLY A 131 -5.06 -11.21 -16.83
CA GLY A 131 -3.74 -10.78 -17.31
C GLY A 131 -3.59 -9.26 -17.45
N TRP A 132 -4.38 -8.49 -16.70
CA TRP A 132 -4.33 -7.03 -16.75
C TRP A 132 -3.17 -6.49 -15.90
N PRO A 133 -2.59 -5.32 -16.24
CA PRO A 133 -1.52 -4.72 -15.45
C PRO A 133 -1.92 -4.50 -13.99
N ALA A 134 -1.00 -4.72 -13.06
CA ALA A 134 -1.26 -4.65 -11.63
C ALA A 134 -1.87 -3.30 -11.19
N ALA A 135 -1.34 -2.18 -11.70
CA ALA A 135 -1.88 -0.85 -11.44
C ALA A 135 -3.36 -0.71 -11.85
N ARG A 136 -3.76 -1.29 -12.99
CA ARG A 136 -5.17 -1.30 -13.44
C ARG A 136 -6.04 -2.16 -12.52
N GLN A 137 -5.53 -3.32 -12.09
CA GLN A 137 -6.25 -4.18 -11.16
C GLN A 137 -6.50 -3.47 -9.83
N LEU A 138 -5.49 -2.82 -9.25
CA LEU A 138 -5.62 -2.05 -8.00
C LEU A 138 -6.67 -0.94 -8.11
N GLU A 139 -6.69 -0.18 -9.21
CA GLU A 139 -7.70 0.86 -9.44
C GLU A 139 -9.12 0.28 -9.52
N LEU A 140 -9.29 -0.86 -10.19
CA LEU A 140 -10.58 -1.53 -10.30
C LEU A 140 -11.05 -2.09 -8.95
N LEU A 141 -10.16 -2.68 -8.16
CA LEU A 141 -10.47 -3.16 -6.82
C LEU A 141 -10.91 -2.00 -5.94
N ALA A 142 -10.17 -0.88 -5.94
CA ALA A 142 -10.51 0.30 -5.13
C ALA A 142 -11.87 0.90 -5.51
N ARG A 143 -12.16 1.07 -6.81
CA ARG A 143 -13.46 1.57 -7.29
C ARG A 143 -14.60 0.61 -6.96
N THR A 144 -14.36 -0.70 -7.06
CA THR A 144 -15.36 -1.72 -6.76
C THR A 144 -15.65 -1.76 -5.26
N ALA A 145 -14.63 -1.74 -4.40
CA ALA A 145 -14.82 -1.67 -2.95
C ALA A 145 -15.59 -0.41 -2.54
N ALA A 146 -15.26 0.74 -3.12
CA ALA A 146 -15.89 2.02 -2.80
C ALA A 146 -17.41 2.06 -3.04
N ARG A 147 -17.90 1.34 -4.07
CA ARG A 147 -19.33 1.17 -4.33
C ARG A 147 -20.05 0.36 -3.23
N GLY A 148 -19.31 -0.46 -2.48
CA GLY A 148 -19.86 -1.34 -1.45
C GLY A 148 -20.10 -0.65 -0.13
N TRP A 149 -19.33 0.39 0.18
CA TRP A 149 -19.39 1.08 1.46
C TRP A 149 -20.74 1.73 1.71
N ARG A 150 -21.35 1.37 2.83
CA ARG A 150 -22.66 1.90 3.27
C ARG A 150 -22.84 1.69 4.77
N PRO A 151 -23.72 2.45 5.43
CA PRO A 151 -24.03 2.22 6.84
C PRO A 151 -24.48 0.78 7.11
N ALA A 152 -23.95 0.15 8.16
CA ALA A 152 -24.31 -1.19 8.57
C ALA A 152 -24.30 -1.33 10.10
N ARG A 153 -25.12 -2.27 10.60
CA ARG A 153 -25.26 -2.60 12.03
C ARG A 153 -25.40 -4.12 12.18
N GLY A 154 -25.15 -4.64 13.38
CA GLY A 154 -25.27 -6.09 13.65
C GLY A 154 -24.09 -6.93 13.16
N LEU A 155 -23.05 -6.29 12.62
CA LEU A 155 -21.77 -6.91 12.30
C LEU A 155 -20.70 -6.46 13.31
N PRO A 156 -19.67 -7.29 13.57
CA PRO A 156 -18.57 -6.90 14.45
C PRO A 156 -17.87 -5.64 13.93
N THR A 157 -17.49 -4.76 14.84
CA THR A 157 -16.73 -3.56 14.51
C THR A 157 -15.25 -3.85 14.47
N TRP A 158 -14.57 -3.32 13.47
CA TRP A 158 -13.14 -3.55 13.26
C TRP A 158 -12.24 -2.90 14.32
N THR A 159 -12.76 -2.04 15.20
CA THR A 159 -12.06 -1.60 16.42
C THR A 159 -11.59 -2.81 17.25
N GLU A 160 -12.36 -3.89 17.26
CA GLU A 160 -12.00 -5.15 17.91
C GLU A 160 -10.85 -5.86 17.18
N ALA A 161 -10.79 -5.76 15.86
CA ALA A 161 -9.71 -6.32 15.06
C ALA A 161 -8.42 -5.49 15.15
N ALA A 162 -8.50 -4.15 15.25
CA ALA A 162 -7.32 -3.30 15.49
C ALA A 162 -6.62 -3.67 16.81
N ARG A 163 -7.40 -3.84 17.88
CA ARG A 163 -6.91 -4.36 19.18
C ARG A 163 -6.33 -5.75 19.04
N TRP A 164 -7.03 -6.64 18.35
CA TRP A 164 -6.53 -7.99 18.09
C TRP A 164 -5.21 -7.97 17.34
N HIS A 165 -5.02 -7.11 16.34
CA HIS A 165 -3.74 -7.00 15.63
C HIS A 165 -2.62 -6.52 16.56
N ALA A 166 -2.89 -5.58 17.45
CA ALA A 166 -1.91 -5.11 18.44
C ALA A 166 -1.46 -6.23 19.40
N ASP A 167 -2.32 -7.19 19.72
CA ASP A 167 -1.98 -8.36 20.53
C ASP A 167 -1.38 -9.51 19.71
N PHE A 168 -1.97 -9.80 18.55
CA PHE A 168 -1.61 -10.91 17.66
C PHE A 168 -0.22 -10.74 17.06
N VAL A 169 0.10 -9.53 16.58
CA VAL A 169 1.35 -9.28 15.85
C VAL A 169 2.57 -9.54 16.73
N PRO A 170 2.72 -8.95 17.93
CA PRO A 170 3.88 -9.21 18.79
C PRO A 170 3.96 -10.68 19.24
N ALA A 171 2.82 -11.25 19.66
CA ALA A 171 2.78 -12.63 20.15
C ALA A 171 3.16 -13.65 19.07
N THR A 172 2.64 -13.47 17.86
CA THR A 172 2.90 -14.37 16.72
C THR A 172 4.31 -14.17 16.18
N TRP A 173 4.80 -12.92 16.14
CA TRP A 173 6.17 -12.60 15.75
C TRP A 173 7.19 -13.31 16.65
N GLU A 174 7.01 -13.27 17.98
CA GLU A 174 7.87 -13.99 18.91
C GLU A 174 7.76 -15.52 18.72
N LYS A 175 6.53 -16.05 18.63
CA LYS A 175 6.29 -17.49 18.44
C LYS A 175 6.93 -18.04 17.17
N LEU A 176 6.99 -17.25 16.10
CA LEU A 176 7.57 -17.63 14.82
C LEU A 176 9.08 -17.36 14.73
N GLY A 177 9.71 -16.94 15.82
CA GLY A 177 11.16 -16.70 15.85
C GLY A 177 11.58 -15.41 15.15
N ARG A 178 10.75 -14.36 15.25
CA ARG A 178 11.00 -13.00 14.77
C ARG A 178 11.31 -12.93 13.26
N PRO A 179 10.35 -13.31 12.39
CA PRO A 179 10.58 -13.46 10.94
C PRO A 179 10.71 -12.15 10.14
N CYS A 180 10.54 -10.99 10.78
CA CYS A 180 10.76 -9.66 10.23
C CYS A 180 11.39 -8.72 11.27
N SER A 181 11.77 -7.51 10.87
CA SER A 181 12.37 -6.53 11.79
C SER A 181 11.41 -6.09 12.89
N ALA A 182 11.96 -5.77 14.06
CA ALA A 182 11.20 -5.13 15.14
C ALA A 182 10.60 -3.79 14.69
N ALA A 183 11.28 -3.06 13.79
CA ALA A 183 10.76 -1.80 13.24
C ALA A 183 9.45 -1.98 12.46
N ALA A 184 9.33 -3.04 11.66
CA ALA A 184 8.10 -3.38 10.94
C ALA A 184 6.96 -3.73 11.91
N VAL A 185 7.25 -4.53 12.94
CA VAL A 185 6.28 -4.86 14.00
C VAL A 185 5.83 -3.61 14.75
N ASP A 186 6.77 -2.76 15.19
CA ASP A 186 6.48 -1.55 15.93
C ASP A 186 5.66 -0.57 15.09
N LEU A 187 5.93 -0.47 13.79
CA LEU A 187 5.14 0.35 12.87
C LEU A 187 3.72 -0.19 12.76
N ALA A 188 3.54 -1.50 12.54
CA ALA A 188 2.23 -2.12 12.45
C ALA A 188 1.41 -1.90 13.74
N VAL A 189 2.01 -2.10 14.91
CA VAL A 189 1.33 -1.89 16.21
C VAL A 189 0.97 -0.42 16.41
N ARG A 190 1.88 0.52 16.12
CA ARG A 190 1.57 1.96 16.17
C ARG A 190 0.43 2.33 15.24
N CYS A 191 0.45 1.85 14.01
CA CYS A 191 -0.62 2.08 13.05
C CYS A 191 -1.96 1.51 13.54
N ALA A 192 -1.98 0.31 14.11
CA ALA A 192 -3.19 -0.28 14.69
C ALA A 192 -3.77 0.60 15.81
N HIS A 193 -2.94 1.10 16.74
CA HIS A 193 -3.39 2.01 17.79
C HIS A 193 -3.89 3.36 17.24
N LEU A 194 -3.23 3.92 16.21
CA LEU A 194 -3.70 5.15 15.57
C LEU A 194 -5.06 4.95 14.90
N ARG A 195 -5.28 3.80 14.25
CA ARG A 195 -6.56 3.44 13.63
C ARG A 195 -7.64 3.23 14.67
N GLU A 196 -7.33 2.58 15.78
CA GLU A 196 -8.26 2.43 16.90
C GLU A 196 -8.66 3.79 17.48
N ALA A 197 -7.68 4.66 17.75
CA ALA A 197 -7.93 5.99 18.32
C ALA A 197 -8.70 6.93 17.37
N ALA A 198 -8.50 6.77 16.06
CA ALA A 198 -9.20 7.55 15.03
C ALA A 198 -10.58 6.98 14.65
N PHE A 199 -10.99 5.85 15.23
CA PHE A 199 -12.24 5.20 14.89
C PHE A 199 -13.45 6.08 15.21
N ASP A 200 -14.23 6.41 14.17
CA ASP A 200 -15.47 7.14 14.28
C ASP A 200 -16.65 6.24 13.88
N PRO A 201 -17.50 5.82 14.85
CA PRO A 201 -18.68 5.00 14.55
C PRO A 201 -19.65 5.62 13.55
N ALA A 202 -19.68 6.96 13.42
CA ALA A 202 -20.54 7.65 12.47
C ALA A 202 -20.04 7.54 11.02
N ARG A 203 -18.74 7.30 10.84
CA ARG A 203 -18.08 7.11 9.53
C ARG A 203 -17.82 5.65 9.20
N ALA A 204 -18.03 4.75 10.15
CA ALA A 204 -17.89 3.32 9.96
C ALA A 204 -19.11 2.74 9.21
N GLY A 205 -18.85 1.80 8.30
CA GLY A 205 -19.87 1.14 7.50
C GLY A 205 -19.45 -0.27 7.10
N LEU A 206 -20.31 -0.93 6.34
CA LEU A 206 -20.00 -2.20 5.70
C LEU A 206 -18.74 -2.04 4.84
N VAL A 207 -17.74 -2.84 5.12
CA VAL A 207 -16.57 -3.04 4.29
C VAL A 207 -16.45 -4.53 3.95
N HIS A 208 -15.71 -4.86 2.90
CA HIS A 208 -15.53 -6.25 2.52
C HIS A 208 -14.55 -6.98 3.44
N GLY A 209 -13.44 -6.31 3.79
CA GLY A 209 -12.37 -6.80 4.66
C GLY A 209 -11.42 -7.81 4.01
N ASP A 210 -11.63 -8.16 2.73
CA ASP A 210 -10.82 -9.17 2.03
C ASP A 210 -10.81 -8.95 0.51
N VAL A 211 -10.63 -7.70 0.09
CA VAL A 211 -10.67 -7.34 -1.33
C VAL A 211 -9.35 -7.67 -2.01
N HIS A 212 -9.37 -8.66 -2.91
CA HIS A 212 -8.24 -9.00 -3.77
C HIS A 212 -8.68 -9.59 -5.11
N ALA A 213 -7.75 -9.71 -6.05
CA ALA A 213 -8.02 -10.06 -7.45
C ALA A 213 -8.63 -11.45 -7.68
N LEU A 214 -8.61 -12.34 -6.68
CA LEU A 214 -9.32 -13.63 -6.74
C LEU A 214 -10.77 -13.53 -6.23
N ASN A 215 -11.07 -12.57 -5.35
CA ASN A 215 -12.41 -12.30 -4.82
C ASN A 215 -13.17 -11.26 -5.65
N ALA A 216 -12.55 -10.66 -6.67
CA ALA A 216 -13.21 -9.76 -7.61
C ALA A 216 -13.43 -10.48 -8.94
N LEU A 217 -14.67 -10.82 -9.27
CA LEU A 217 -15.04 -11.58 -10.47
C LEU A 217 -15.77 -10.70 -11.46
N GLN A 218 -15.60 -10.97 -12.76
CA GLN A 218 -16.35 -10.25 -13.80
C GLN A 218 -17.84 -10.60 -13.72
N ARG A 219 -18.72 -9.58 -13.74
CA ARG A 219 -20.17 -9.83 -13.94
C ARG A 219 -20.46 -10.32 -15.35
N VAL A 220 -19.79 -9.71 -16.34
CA VAL A 220 -19.91 -10.06 -17.76
C VAL A 220 -18.49 -10.21 -18.34
N PRO A 221 -18.19 -11.32 -19.05
CA PRO A 221 -16.87 -11.52 -19.65
C PRO A 221 -16.43 -10.33 -20.52
N GLY A 222 -15.20 -9.86 -20.32
CA GLY A 222 -14.64 -8.72 -21.04
C GLY A 222 -15.14 -7.34 -20.57
N GLY A 223 -16.17 -7.29 -19.71
CA GLY A 223 -16.62 -6.07 -19.05
C GLY A 223 -15.72 -5.69 -17.88
N GLY A 224 -15.46 -4.39 -17.70
CA GLY A 224 -14.77 -3.87 -16.51
C GLY A 224 -15.62 -3.85 -15.23
N ASP A 225 -16.84 -4.40 -15.27
CA ASP A 225 -17.75 -4.47 -14.13
C ASP A 225 -17.46 -5.72 -13.28
N LEU A 226 -17.00 -5.48 -12.06
CA LEU A 226 -16.59 -6.50 -11.11
C LEU A 226 -17.63 -6.65 -9.98
N ARG A 227 -17.75 -7.87 -9.48
CA ARG A 227 -18.48 -8.22 -8.26
C ARG A 227 -17.53 -8.83 -7.24
N LEU A 228 -17.74 -8.48 -5.97
CA LEU A 228 -16.98 -9.02 -4.85
C LEU A 228 -17.68 -10.26 -4.26
N VAL A 229 -16.90 -11.31 -4.00
CA VAL A 229 -17.34 -12.54 -3.32
C VAL A 229 -16.59 -12.70 -2.00
N ASP A 230 -17.16 -13.52 -1.11
CA ASP A 230 -16.55 -13.91 0.17
C ASP A 230 -16.24 -12.74 1.13
N PRO A 231 -17.21 -11.85 1.41
CA PRO A 231 -17.00 -10.79 2.40
C PRO A 231 -16.87 -11.36 3.81
N LEU A 232 -15.99 -10.75 4.61
CA LEU A 232 -15.81 -11.14 6.01
C LEU A 232 -16.98 -10.71 6.91
N GLY A 233 -17.76 -9.72 6.46
CA GLY A 233 -18.90 -9.17 7.19
C GLY A 233 -18.48 -8.45 8.46
N LEU A 234 -17.96 -7.23 8.29
CA LEU A 234 -17.54 -6.38 9.38
C LEU A 234 -17.84 -4.91 9.10
N VAL A 235 -17.87 -4.12 10.17
CA VAL A 235 -18.04 -2.66 10.11
C VAL A 235 -16.70 -1.98 10.38
N SER A 236 -16.22 -1.18 9.42
CA SER A 236 -14.98 -0.42 9.54
C SER A 236 -15.05 0.90 8.78
N GLU A 237 -14.01 1.71 8.90
CA GLU A 237 -13.81 2.84 8.00
C GLU A 237 -13.43 2.37 6.57
N PRO A 238 -13.80 3.12 5.52
CA PRO A 238 -13.44 2.82 4.13
C PRO A 238 -11.94 2.57 3.87
N ALA A 239 -11.07 3.23 4.64
CA ALA A 239 -9.62 3.09 4.50
C ALA A 239 -9.13 1.66 4.76
N HIS A 240 -9.89 0.86 5.50
CA HIS A 240 -9.56 -0.52 5.79
C HIS A 240 -9.53 -1.38 4.52
N ASP A 241 -10.59 -1.35 3.69
CA ASP A 241 -10.60 -2.08 2.41
C ASP A 241 -9.45 -1.66 1.50
N LEU A 242 -9.14 -0.37 1.46
CA LEU A 242 -8.04 0.15 0.64
C LEU A 242 -6.67 -0.30 1.15
N GLY A 243 -6.47 -0.38 2.46
CA GLY A 243 -5.25 -0.93 3.05
C GLY A 243 -5.09 -2.42 2.75
N VAL A 244 -6.18 -3.19 2.80
CA VAL A 244 -6.22 -4.59 2.36
C VAL A 244 -5.83 -4.72 0.88
N ILE A 245 -6.44 -3.91 0.00
CA ILE A 245 -6.12 -3.92 -1.44
C ILE A 245 -4.64 -3.61 -1.67
N LEU A 246 -4.09 -2.63 -0.95
CA LEU A 246 -2.70 -2.26 -1.10
C LEU A 246 -1.76 -3.37 -0.61
N ALA A 247 -2.05 -3.99 0.54
CA ALA A 247 -1.18 -5.02 1.10
C ALA A 247 -1.23 -6.34 0.30
N ARG A 248 -2.42 -6.72 -0.19
CA ARG A 248 -2.66 -8.08 -0.70
C ARG A 248 -3.56 -8.18 -1.94
N GLY A 249 -4.02 -7.05 -2.48
CA GLY A 249 -5.01 -7.03 -3.55
C GLY A 249 -4.55 -7.68 -4.85
N VAL A 250 -3.27 -7.52 -5.21
CA VAL A 250 -2.67 -8.03 -6.45
C VAL A 250 -1.30 -8.65 -6.13
N PRO A 251 -1.12 -9.98 -6.25
CA PRO A 251 0.15 -10.64 -5.94
C PRO A 251 1.33 -10.14 -6.77
N GLU A 252 1.13 -9.87 -8.07
CA GLU A 252 2.16 -9.39 -8.99
C GLU A 252 2.71 -8.04 -8.55
N TRP A 253 1.85 -7.17 -8.02
CA TRP A 253 2.26 -5.89 -7.44
C TRP A 253 3.23 -6.12 -6.28
N ARG A 254 2.92 -7.05 -5.37
CA ARG A 254 3.80 -7.37 -4.24
C ARG A 254 5.12 -7.99 -4.71
N ASP A 255 5.10 -8.83 -5.73
CA ASP A 255 6.30 -9.49 -6.25
C ASP A 255 7.23 -8.48 -6.94
N GLU A 256 6.69 -7.52 -7.70
CA GLU A 256 7.43 -6.36 -8.22
C GLU A 256 8.08 -5.57 -7.07
N PHE A 257 7.36 -5.34 -5.98
CA PHE A 257 7.86 -4.67 -4.79
C PHE A 257 8.98 -5.42 -4.06
N VAL A 258 8.89 -6.74 -3.98
CA VAL A 258 9.95 -7.59 -3.41
C VAL A 258 11.20 -7.52 -4.27
N ALA A 259 11.08 -7.35 -5.58
CA ALA A 259 12.21 -7.20 -6.48
C ALA A 259 12.83 -5.79 -6.51
N ASP A 260 12.08 -4.75 -6.13
CA ASP A 260 12.49 -3.34 -6.30
C ASP A 260 13.36 -2.78 -5.15
N GLU A 261 14.06 -1.67 -5.40
CA GLU A 261 14.85 -0.99 -4.36
C GLU A 261 13.95 -0.35 -3.28
N PRO A 262 14.35 -0.34 -1.99
CA PRO A 262 13.49 0.13 -0.89
C PRO A 262 12.94 1.55 -1.07
N GLY A 263 13.71 2.45 -1.68
CA GLY A 263 13.28 3.83 -1.96
C GLY A 263 12.14 3.93 -2.96
N ARG A 264 12.15 3.08 -3.99
CA ARG A 264 11.14 3.06 -5.06
C ARG A 264 9.86 2.35 -4.61
N ALA A 265 10.00 1.29 -3.81
CA ALA A 265 8.87 0.65 -3.14
C ALA A 265 8.07 1.65 -2.30
N LEU A 266 8.73 2.41 -1.41
CA LEU A 266 8.05 3.41 -0.58
C LEU A 266 7.29 4.46 -1.42
N LEU A 267 7.88 4.91 -2.52
CA LEU A 267 7.26 5.86 -3.44
C LEU A 267 6.00 5.30 -4.10
N GLU A 268 6.05 4.05 -4.56
CA GLU A 268 4.92 3.41 -5.21
C GLU A 268 3.77 3.18 -4.23
N VAL A 269 4.05 2.86 -2.94
CA VAL A 269 2.99 2.82 -1.91
C VAL A 269 2.37 4.18 -1.69
N ILE A 270 3.20 5.22 -1.49
CA ILE A 270 2.71 6.60 -1.30
C ILE A 270 1.86 7.04 -2.51
N GLY A 271 2.33 6.75 -3.72
CA GLY A 271 1.62 7.00 -4.97
C GLY A 271 0.27 6.27 -5.04
N SER A 272 0.25 5.00 -4.62
CA SER A 272 -0.97 4.17 -4.55
C SER A 272 -1.97 4.70 -3.53
N CYS A 273 -1.54 5.03 -2.31
CA CYS A 273 -2.40 5.64 -1.29
C CYS A 273 -3.04 6.94 -1.78
N ARG A 274 -2.27 7.81 -2.44
CA ARG A 274 -2.78 9.06 -3.01
C ARG A 274 -3.76 8.83 -4.15
N ARG A 275 -3.47 7.83 -4.99
CA ARG A 275 -4.36 7.45 -6.10
C ARG A 275 -5.68 6.94 -5.55
N PHE A 276 -5.67 6.07 -4.54
CA PHE A 276 -6.87 5.61 -3.86
C PHE A 276 -7.64 6.77 -3.23
N GLY A 277 -6.95 7.71 -2.57
CA GLY A 277 -7.60 8.89 -2.01
C GLY A 277 -8.28 9.75 -3.07
N ARG A 278 -7.64 10.01 -4.22
CA ARG A 278 -8.28 10.71 -5.35
C ARG A 278 -9.48 9.95 -5.94
N LEU A 279 -9.43 8.63 -5.96
CA LEU A 279 -10.50 7.78 -6.52
C LEU A 279 -11.73 7.67 -5.61
N THR A 280 -11.54 7.80 -4.30
CA THR A 280 -12.54 7.37 -3.31
C THR A 280 -12.86 8.43 -2.25
N GLY A 281 -12.09 9.51 -2.17
CA GLY A 281 -12.21 10.53 -1.12
C GLY A 281 -11.67 10.10 0.24
N VAL A 282 -11.00 8.94 0.33
CA VAL A 282 -10.43 8.43 1.57
C VAL A 282 -9.04 9.02 1.82
N GLU A 283 -8.74 9.35 3.08
CA GLU A 283 -7.45 9.92 3.45
C GLU A 283 -6.28 8.96 3.15
N PRO A 284 -5.28 9.37 2.35
CA PRO A 284 -4.15 8.51 1.98
C PRO A 284 -3.36 7.97 3.16
N GLU A 285 -3.25 8.74 4.25
CA GLU A 285 -2.55 8.30 5.46
C GLU A 285 -3.27 7.13 6.15
N ALA A 286 -4.60 7.16 6.18
CA ALA A 286 -5.41 6.09 6.76
C ALA A 286 -5.19 4.76 6.00
N VAL A 287 -5.14 4.83 4.67
CA VAL A 287 -4.85 3.69 3.79
C VAL A 287 -3.48 3.12 4.09
N TRP A 288 -2.46 3.97 4.19
CA TRP A 288 -1.09 3.58 4.52
C TRP A 288 -1.00 2.86 5.87
N GLN A 289 -1.66 3.39 6.89
CA GLN A 289 -1.64 2.82 8.23
C GLN A 289 -2.30 1.43 8.23
N TRP A 290 -3.44 1.25 7.55
CA TRP A 290 -4.04 -0.07 7.38
C TRP A 290 -3.18 -1.04 6.58
N ALA A 291 -2.57 -0.60 5.48
CA ALA A 291 -1.67 -1.44 4.70
C ALA A 291 -0.48 -1.94 5.52
N SER A 292 0.08 -1.08 6.40
CA SER A 292 1.18 -1.44 7.30
C SER A 292 0.79 -2.55 8.28
N VAL A 293 -0.43 -2.46 8.84
CA VAL A 293 -0.99 -3.51 9.72
C VAL A 293 -1.18 -4.82 8.94
N GLU A 294 -1.82 -4.74 7.77
CA GLU A 294 -2.18 -5.89 6.95
C GLU A 294 -0.96 -6.65 6.41
N LEU A 295 0.11 -5.96 6.02
CA LEU A 295 1.36 -6.60 5.55
C LEU A 295 1.95 -7.50 6.65
N VAL A 296 2.07 -6.99 7.88
CA VAL A 296 2.69 -7.75 8.97
C VAL A 296 1.74 -8.85 9.47
N SER A 297 0.48 -8.52 9.72
CA SER A 297 -0.50 -9.47 10.26
C SER A 297 -0.74 -10.64 9.29
N THR A 298 -0.89 -10.35 7.99
CA THR A 298 -1.07 -11.37 6.96
C THR A 298 0.20 -12.21 6.81
N GLY A 299 1.38 -11.59 6.75
CA GLY A 299 2.65 -12.30 6.64
C GLY A 299 2.85 -13.31 7.80
N LEU A 300 2.66 -12.86 9.04
CA LEU A 300 2.75 -13.73 10.23
C LEU A 300 1.70 -14.84 10.21
N HIS A 301 0.47 -14.54 9.80
CA HIS A 301 -0.57 -15.55 9.72
C HIS A 301 -0.25 -16.62 8.67
N VAL A 302 0.12 -16.20 7.45
CA VAL A 302 0.47 -17.11 6.35
C VAL A 302 1.67 -18.00 6.74
N LEU A 303 2.68 -17.43 7.42
CA LEU A 303 3.77 -18.21 8.01
C LEU A 303 3.29 -19.22 9.05
N SER A 304 2.34 -18.83 9.92
CA SER A 304 1.78 -19.73 10.93
C SER A 304 1.01 -20.91 10.34
N LEU A 305 0.50 -20.77 9.11
CA LEU A 305 -0.13 -21.83 8.33
C LEU A 305 0.87 -22.72 7.57
N GLY A 306 2.17 -22.38 7.61
CA GLY A 306 3.25 -23.15 7.01
C GLY A 306 3.66 -22.70 5.61
N ASP A 307 3.05 -21.67 5.03
CA ASP A 307 3.45 -21.14 3.72
C ASP A 307 4.57 -20.11 3.87
N ARG A 308 5.81 -20.61 3.89
CA ARG A 308 7.00 -19.79 4.10
C ARG A 308 7.26 -18.78 2.99
N GLY A 309 6.99 -19.16 1.73
CA GLY A 309 7.28 -18.31 0.58
C GLY A 309 6.38 -17.09 0.55
N GLU A 310 5.07 -17.32 0.65
CA GLU A 310 4.09 -16.23 0.60
C GLU A 310 4.15 -15.36 1.86
N GLY A 311 4.26 -15.99 3.04
CA GLY A 311 4.37 -15.26 4.30
C GLY A 311 5.60 -14.34 4.36
N GLN A 312 6.76 -14.82 3.89
CA GLN A 312 7.98 -14.00 3.86
C GLN A 312 7.89 -12.84 2.86
N ALA A 313 7.17 -13.00 1.75
CA ALA A 313 7.00 -11.93 0.75
C ALA A 313 6.32 -10.69 1.37
N PHE A 314 5.25 -10.91 2.14
CA PHE A 314 4.56 -9.85 2.89
C PHE A 314 5.49 -9.12 3.87
N LEU A 315 6.21 -9.90 4.68
CA LEU A 315 7.10 -9.38 5.70
C LEU A 315 8.30 -8.61 5.10
N THR A 316 8.79 -9.04 3.95
CA THR A 316 9.88 -8.36 3.22
C THR A 316 9.44 -6.98 2.77
N VAL A 317 8.21 -6.82 2.28
CA VAL A 317 7.66 -5.51 1.93
C VAL A 317 7.56 -4.64 3.19
N ALA A 318 7.06 -5.17 4.31
CA ALA A 318 6.99 -4.44 5.57
C ALA A 318 8.37 -3.93 6.05
N ASP A 319 9.42 -4.75 5.94
CA ASP A 319 10.79 -4.36 6.31
C ASP A 319 11.37 -3.29 5.37
N LYS A 320 11.08 -3.35 4.07
CA LYS A 320 11.51 -2.30 3.13
C LYS A 320 10.85 -0.96 3.44
N LEU A 321 9.58 -0.96 3.80
CA LEU A 321 8.82 0.25 4.13
C LEU A 321 9.34 0.96 5.38
N THR A 322 10.01 0.24 6.28
CA THR A 322 10.65 0.82 7.48
C THR A 322 12.11 1.17 7.28
N GLY A 323 12.69 0.86 6.11
CA GLY A 323 14.13 1.06 5.84
C GLY A 323 15.05 0.03 6.51
N ALA A 324 14.51 -1.00 7.16
CA ALA A 324 15.28 -2.02 7.89
C ALA A 324 16.00 -3.02 6.96
N GLY A 325 15.67 -3.06 5.66
CA GLY A 325 16.22 -3.99 4.68
C GLY A 325 17.68 -3.79 4.28
N ALA A 326 18.37 -2.74 4.76
CA ALA A 326 19.76 -2.46 4.37
C ALA A 326 20.84 -3.14 5.26
N GLY A 327 20.47 -3.90 6.29
CA GLY A 327 21.43 -4.33 7.34
C GLY A 327 21.52 -5.81 7.69
N ALA A 328 20.66 -6.69 7.17
CA ALA A 328 20.55 -8.09 7.65
C ALA A 328 21.12 -9.15 6.69
N GLY A 329 22.13 -8.79 5.90
CA GLY A 329 22.69 -9.64 4.83
C GLY A 329 24.20 -9.84 4.89
N ALA A 330 24.80 -10.01 6.07
CA ALA A 330 26.21 -10.42 6.16
C ALA A 330 26.49 -11.18 7.46
N GLY A 331 26.28 -12.51 7.47
CA GLY A 331 26.81 -13.34 8.55
C GLY A 331 26.08 -14.66 8.82
N ALA A 332 26.17 -15.63 7.91
CA ALA A 332 26.24 -17.05 8.27
C ALA A 332 26.76 -17.86 7.08
N GLY A 333 27.94 -18.46 7.27
CA GLY A 333 28.74 -19.06 6.21
C GLY A 333 28.24 -20.41 5.69
N ALA A 334 28.66 -20.65 4.44
CA ALA A 334 28.93 -21.90 3.73
C ALA A 334 28.63 -23.24 4.43
N GLY A 335 27.81 -24.06 3.78
CA GLY A 335 27.70 -25.49 4.04
C GLY A 335 26.84 -26.23 3.02
N ALA A 336 27.51 -26.92 2.08
CA ALA A 336 27.06 -28.10 1.33
C ALA A 336 25.97 -27.98 0.22
N GLY A 337 26.38 -28.30 -1.01
CA GLY A 337 25.89 -29.52 -1.66
C GLY A 337 24.61 -29.47 -2.51
N ALA A 338 24.81 -29.19 -3.80
CA ALA A 338 24.29 -29.96 -4.95
C ALA A 338 22.76 -30.17 -5.18
N ARG A 339 22.34 -29.69 -6.38
CA ARG A 339 21.38 -30.25 -7.37
C ARG A 339 19.87 -29.98 -7.22
N ALA A 340 19.44 -29.01 -8.04
CA ALA A 340 18.30 -28.99 -8.98
C ALA A 340 17.04 -29.84 -8.72
N ALA A 341 15.87 -29.17 -8.72
CA ALA A 341 14.74 -29.50 -9.60
C ALA A 341 13.69 -28.37 -9.61
N ALA A 342 13.08 -28.17 -10.78
CA ALA A 342 12.07 -27.16 -11.11
C ALA A 342 10.73 -27.32 -10.36
N GLY A 343 9.99 -26.21 -10.21
CA GLY A 343 8.61 -26.23 -9.72
C GLY A 343 7.94 -24.85 -9.80
N ALA A 344 7.30 -24.58 -10.94
CA ALA A 344 6.38 -23.46 -11.14
C ALA A 344 5.00 -23.77 -10.53
N GLY A 345 4.37 -22.77 -9.92
CA GLY A 345 2.99 -22.87 -9.39
C GLY A 345 2.71 -21.84 -8.29
N ALA A 346 2.83 -20.56 -8.63
CA ALA A 346 2.62 -19.42 -7.74
C ALA A 346 1.14 -19.04 -7.56
N ALA A 347 0.84 -18.37 -6.43
CA ALA A 347 -0.38 -17.64 -6.05
C ALA A 347 -1.60 -18.45 -5.56
N ALA A 348 -1.83 -18.53 -4.22
CA ALA A 348 -3.16 -18.55 -3.55
C ALA A 348 -3.14 -18.86 -2.02
N GLY A 349 -2.62 -17.97 -1.17
CA GLY A 349 -2.63 -18.14 0.30
C GLY A 349 -3.06 -16.92 1.14
N VAL A 350 -3.77 -15.95 0.56
CA VAL A 350 -4.06 -14.65 1.20
C VAL A 350 -5.31 -14.58 2.12
N VAL A 351 -6.24 -15.55 2.08
CA VAL A 351 -7.64 -15.38 2.60
C VAL A 351 -7.87 -15.80 4.07
N ALA A 352 -6.94 -16.51 4.71
CA ALA A 352 -7.22 -17.15 6.01
C ALA A 352 -7.00 -16.25 7.25
N GLY A 353 -6.20 -15.18 7.13
CA GLY A 353 -5.75 -14.38 8.28
C GLY A 353 -6.83 -13.55 8.95
N ALA A 354 -7.64 -12.88 8.15
CA ALA A 354 -8.70 -12.02 8.66
C ALA A 354 -9.91 -12.83 9.16
N ARG A 355 -10.15 -14.03 8.60
CA ARG A 355 -11.20 -14.94 9.06
C ARG A 355 -10.90 -15.56 10.43
N ALA A 356 -9.66 -16.00 10.67
CA ALA A 356 -9.23 -16.53 11.96
C ALA A 356 -9.25 -15.46 13.08
N ALA A 357 -8.89 -14.21 12.75
CA ALA A 357 -8.99 -13.07 13.66
C ALA A 357 -10.44 -12.77 14.07
N ALA A 358 -11.35 -12.82 13.10
CA ALA A 358 -12.76 -12.57 13.30
C ALA A 358 -13.46 -13.72 14.06
N GLU A 359 -13.04 -14.97 13.87
CA GLU A 359 -13.54 -16.16 14.59
C GLU A 359 -13.07 -16.19 16.06
N ALA A 360 -11.86 -15.70 16.35
CA ALA A 360 -11.33 -15.62 17.73
C ALA A 360 -12.01 -14.55 18.61
N ALA A 361 -12.46 -13.43 18.03
CA ALA A 361 -13.14 -12.34 18.74
C ALA A 361 -14.53 -12.73 19.30
N ALA A 362 -15.18 -13.77 18.74
CA ALA A 362 -16.53 -14.20 19.13
C ALA A 362 -16.61 -14.94 20.48
N GLY A 363 -15.47 -15.29 21.09
CA GLY A 363 -15.43 -16.12 22.30
C GLY A 363 -15.46 -15.38 23.65
N ILE A 364 -15.38 -14.04 23.69
CA ILE A 364 -15.10 -13.30 24.95
C ILE A 364 -15.95 -12.02 25.10
N THR A 365 -17.28 -12.11 24.97
CA THR A 365 -18.17 -10.97 25.29
C THR A 365 -19.29 -11.37 26.26
N ALA A 366 -18.94 -11.40 27.56
CA ALA A 366 -19.91 -11.24 28.63
C ALA A 366 -19.31 -10.39 29.77
N ALA A 367 -19.99 -9.28 30.05
CA ALA A 367 -19.85 -8.34 31.17
C ALA A 367 -18.70 -7.31 31.11
N ALA A 368 -19.04 -6.05 30.81
CA ALA A 368 -19.24 -5.02 31.84
C ALA A 368 -19.43 -3.62 31.20
N ALA A 369 -20.55 -2.99 31.52
CA ALA A 369 -20.81 -1.57 31.30
C ALA A 369 -21.10 -0.91 32.66
N ALA A 370 -20.44 0.21 32.99
CA ALA A 370 -20.99 1.33 33.78
C ALA A 370 -19.95 2.42 34.11
N GLY A 371 -20.32 3.69 33.82
CA GLY A 371 -19.91 4.94 34.49
C GLY A 371 -18.48 5.44 34.23
N VAL A 372 -18.14 6.74 34.16
CA VAL A 372 -18.69 8.03 34.63
C VAL A 372 -17.97 9.11 33.77
N GLY A 373 -18.57 10.11 33.13
CA GLY A 373 -19.14 11.34 33.70
C GLY A 373 -18.08 12.42 34.02
N GLY A 374 -17.95 13.47 33.20
CA GLY A 374 -17.19 14.66 33.61
C GLY A 374 -16.79 15.68 32.55
N GLY A 375 -17.51 16.81 32.49
CA GLY A 375 -16.93 18.17 32.43
C GLY A 375 -16.33 18.67 31.12
N VAL A 376 -17.14 19.39 30.33
CA VAL A 376 -16.69 20.24 29.22
C VAL A 376 -16.31 21.62 29.74
N ALA A 377 -15.10 22.10 29.44
CA ALA A 377 -14.70 23.49 29.67
C ALA A 377 -14.51 24.19 28.31
N HIS A 378 -15.34 25.21 28.08
CA HIS A 378 -15.24 26.11 26.92
C HIS A 378 -13.98 26.97 27.02
N VAL A 379 -13.20 27.01 25.92
CA VAL A 379 -12.18 28.03 25.69
C VAL A 379 -12.63 28.87 24.48
N SER A 380 -12.72 30.18 24.71
CA SER A 380 -13.13 31.21 23.75
C SER A 380 -11.98 31.52 22.78
N GLU A 381 -12.14 31.17 21.50
CA GLU A 381 -11.27 31.65 20.42
C GLU A 381 -11.62 33.08 20.03
N SER A 382 -10.66 34.00 20.17
CA SER A 382 -10.74 35.33 19.56
C SER A 382 -10.31 35.25 18.10
N ALA A 383 -11.21 35.60 17.19
CA ALA A 383 -10.93 35.68 15.75
C ALA A 383 -9.82 36.72 15.45
N PRO A 384 -8.89 36.44 14.51
CA PRO A 384 -7.97 37.46 14.02
C PRO A 384 -8.71 38.47 13.13
N PRO A 385 -8.25 39.73 13.05
CA PRO A 385 -8.89 40.74 12.23
C PRO A 385 -8.73 40.44 10.73
N PRO A 386 -9.65 40.89 9.86
CA PRO A 386 -9.57 40.63 8.43
C PRO A 386 -8.35 41.32 7.82
N ALA A 387 -7.51 40.55 7.12
CA ALA A 387 -6.45 41.07 6.29
C ALA A 387 -7.06 41.92 5.16
N GLY A 388 -6.70 43.20 5.10
CA GLY A 388 -7.04 44.05 3.96
C GLY A 388 -6.42 43.49 2.68
N GLU A 389 -7.15 43.64 1.57
CA GLU A 389 -6.67 43.21 0.25
C GLU A 389 -5.31 43.85 -0.07
N PRO A 390 -4.24 43.07 -0.30
CA PRO A 390 -2.99 43.62 -0.80
C PRO A 390 -3.19 43.95 -2.29
N GLY A 391 -3.00 45.21 -2.66
CA GLY A 391 -2.77 45.58 -4.05
C GLY A 391 -1.59 44.78 -4.63
N PRO A 392 -1.43 44.71 -5.97
CA PRO A 392 -0.46 43.80 -6.59
C PRO A 392 0.96 44.15 -6.14
N GLY A 393 1.46 43.39 -5.17
CA GLY A 393 2.84 43.45 -4.73
C GLY A 393 3.78 43.07 -5.87
N PRO A 394 5.08 43.39 -5.75
CA PRO A 394 6.07 42.97 -6.74
C PRO A 394 6.02 41.44 -6.89
N ARG A 395 6.08 40.95 -8.14
CA ARG A 395 6.07 39.50 -8.43
C ARG A 395 7.20 38.82 -7.63
N PRO A 396 6.91 37.68 -6.97
CA PRO A 396 7.93 36.93 -6.23
C PRO A 396 9.02 36.42 -7.17
N ARG A 397 10.24 36.27 -6.68
CA ARG A 397 11.38 35.77 -7.45
C ARG A 397 11.72 34.34 -7.03
N LEU A 398 12.01 33.49 -8.01
CA LEU A 398 12.57 32.16 -7.79
C LEU A 398 14.05 32.17 -8.21
N PHE A 399 14.95 32.09 -7.25
CA PHE A 399 16.39 31.99 -7.51
C PHE A 399 16.82 30.52 -7.56
N LEU A 400 17.37 30.11 -8.70
CA LEU A 400 17.89 28.77 -8.93
C LEU A 400 19.41 28.77 -8.81
N MET A 401 19.95 28.19 -7.74
CA MET A 401 21.40 28.16 -7.49
C MET A 401 22.08 27.07 -8.32
N VAL A 402 23.07 27.46 -9.12
CA VAL A 402 23.80 26.59 -10.04
C VAL A 402 25.29 26.63 -9.73
N GLY A 403 25.93 25.47 -9.71
CA GLY A 403 27.38 25.36 -9.57
C GLY A 403 27.82 24.08 -8.86
N LEU A 404 29.10 23.78 -8.99
CA LEU A 404 29.72 22.61 -8.37
C LEU A 404 29.84 22.72 -6.84
N PRO A 405 30.04 21.60 -6.12
CA PRO A 405 30.44 21.63 -4.72
C PRO A 405 31.65 22.55 -4.51
N ALA A 406 31.69 23.26 -3.39
CA ALA A 406 32.70 24.28 -3.05
C ALA A 406 32.73 25.56 -3.91
N ALA A 407 31.77 25.78 -4.83
CA ALA A 407 31.67 27.03 -5.60
C ALA A 407 31.26 28.26 -4.77
N GLY A 408 30.65 28.07 -3.59
CA GLY A 408 30.17 29.15 -2.71
C GLY A 408 28.65 29.36 -2.74
N LYS A 409 27.89 28.45 -3.37
CA LYS A 409 26.44 28.54 -3.55
C LYS A 409 25.68 28.84 -2.25
N THR A 410 25.93 28.08 -1.19
CA THR A 410 25.24 28.25 0.09
C THR A 410 25.43 29.63 0.71
N THR A 411 26.61 30.23 0.54
CA THR A 411 26.86 31.61 0.98
C THR A 411 26.01 32.58 0.18
N ARG A 412 26.06 32.50 -1.15
CA ARG A 412 25.25 33.37 -2.02
C ARG A 412 23.75 33.17 -1.84
N ALA A 413 23.31 31.95 -1.58
CA ALA A 413 21.91 31.62 -1.31
C ALA A 413 21.40 32.28 -0.02
N LYS A 414 22.25 32.33 1.03
CA LYS A 414 21.93 33.04 2.28
C LYS A 414 21.87 34.55 2.08
N GLU A 415 22.77 35.12 1.28
CA GLU A 415 22.74 36.54 0.91
C GLU A 415 21.46 36.90 0.16
N LEU A 416 21.10 36.13 -0.88
CA LEU A 416 19.87 36.34 -1.65
C LEU A 416 18.62 36.20 -0.80
N ALA A 417 18.61 35.23 0.13
CA ALA A 417 17.52 35.05 1.08
C ALA A 417 17.31 36.30 1.95
N ALA A 418 18.40 36.89 2.45
CA ALA A 418 18.35 38.13 3.23
C ALA A 418 17.96 39.34 2.37
N GLU A 419 18.59 39.50 1.21
CA GLU A 419 18.38 40.63 0.28
C GLU A 419 16.94 40.72 -0.22
N HIS A 420 16.35 39.58 -0.60
CA HIS A 420 15.02 39.52 -1.20
C HIS A 420 13.92 39.09 -0.23
N ARG A 421 14.24 38.96 1.07
CA ARG A 421 13.34 38.39 2.09
C ARG A 421 12.76 37.05 1.62
N ALA A 422 13.61 36.23 1.01
CA ALA A 422 13.22 34.99 0.36
C ALA A 422 13.39 33.78 1.28
N LEU A 423 12.51 32.79 1.14
CA LEU A 423 12.62 31.51 1.79
C LEU A 423 13.75 30.70 1.14
N ARG A 424 14.81 30.38 1.89
CA ARG A 424 15.88 29.51 1.41
C ARG A 424 15.54 28.04 1.67
N LEU A 425 15.58 27.23 0.63
CA LEU A 425 15.35 25.78 0.73
C LEU A 425 16.59 25.06 0.20
N THR A 426 17.13 24.15 0.99
CA THR A 426 18.30 23.35 0.63
C THR A 426 18.10 21.90 1.07
N PRO A 427 18.41 20.90 0.22
CA PRO A 427 18.33 19.51 0.62
C PRO A 427 19.43 19.13 1.62
N ASP A 428 20.58 19.82 1.62
CA ASP A 428 21.76 19.40 2.38
C ASP A 428 21.50 19.38 3.90
N GLU A 429 20.75 20.35 4.44
CA GLU A 429 20.38 20.41 5.86
C GLU A 429 19.43 19.27 6.26
N TRP A 430 18.52 18.90 5.37
CA TRP A 430 17.58 17.82 5.59
C TRP A 430 18.23 16.45 5.41
N MET A 431 19.18 16.32 4.47
CA MET A 431 19.90 15.07 4.28
C MET A 431 20.73 14.71 5.51
N VAL A 432 21.37 15.70 6.15
CA VAL A 432 22.09 15.48 7.41
C VAL A 432 21.13 15.12 8.54
N ALA A 433 20.02 15.85 8.67
CA ALA A 433 19.07 15.64 9.77
C ALA A 433 18.25 14.34 9.66
N LEU A 434 17.95 13.87 8.45
CA LEU A 434 17.08 12.71 8.22
C LEU A 434 17.86 11.40 8.00
N PHE A 435 19.12 11.48 7.58
CA PHE A 435 19.91 10.30 7.18
C PHE A 435 21.30 10.24 7.82
N ASP A 436 21.51 10.93 8.95
CA ASP A 436 22.74 10.90 9.75
C ASP A 436 24.03 11.14 8.95
N GLY A 437 23.96 11.99 7.91
CA GLY A 437 25.11 12.26 7.04
C GLY A 437 25.50 11.10 6.12
N VAL A 438 24.58 10.18 5.83
CA VAL A 438 24.68 9.25 4.71
C VAL A 438 23.92 9.83 3.51
N GLN A 439 24.43 9.61 2.29
CA GLN A 439 23.74 9.97 1.03
C GLN A 439 23.18 8.71 0.34
N PRO A 440 22.11 8.10 0.88
CA PRO A 440 21.50 6.94 0.25
C PRO A 440 20.85 7.30 -1.10
N ASP A 441 21.05 6.44 -2.09
CA ASP A 441 20.60 6.65 -3.46
C ASP A 441 19.10 6.99 -3.54
N GLY A 442 18.76 8.02 -4.32
CA GLY A 442 17.40 8.48 -4.56
C GLY A 442 16.70 9.22 -3.40
N LYS A 443 17.25 9.24 -2.17
CA LYS A 443 16.62 9.97 -1.05
C LYS A 443 16.72 11.49 -1.19
N ARG A 444 17.81 11.98 -1.78
CA ARG A 444 17.97 13.41 -2.09
C ARG A 444 16.84 13.91 -2.99
N ASP A 445 16.47 13.14 -4.00
CA ASP A 445 15.42 13.47 -4.96
C ASP A 445 14.04 13.60 -4.28
N LEU A 446 13.80 12.79 -3.24
CA LEU A 446 12.60 12.89 -2.41
C LEU A 446 12.57 14.17 -1.59
N VAL A 447 13.69 14.56 -1.01
CA VAL A 447 13.80 15.80 -0.25
C VAL A 447 13.62 16.99 -1.19
N GLU A 448 14.32 17.00 -2.32
CA GLU A 448 14.21 18.04 -3.34
C GLU A 448 12.76 18.20 -3.82
N GLY A 449 12.04 17.13 -4.16
CA GLY A 449 10.64 17.22 -4.60
C GLY A 449 9.69 17.82 -3.55
N ARG A 450 9.93 17.55 -2.26
CA ARG A 450 9.16 18.18 -1.17
C ARG A 450 9.50 19.65 -1.02
N LEU A 451 10.77 20.00 -1.07
CA LEU A 451 11.20 21.39 -1.02
C LEU A 451 10.68 22.19 -2.22
N ILE A 452 10.64 21.60 -3.42
CA ILE A 452 10.02 22.24 -4.60
C ILE A 452 8.52 22.46 -4.37
N THR A 453 7.80 21.47 -3.82
CA THR A 453 6.36 21.63 -3.49
C THR A 453 6.14 22.83 -2.57
N VAL A 454 6.94 22.95 -1.50
CA VAL A 454 6.89 24.09 -0.56
C VAL A 454 7.27 25.40 -1.27
N ALA A 455 8.27 25.38 -2.15
CA ALA A 455 8.68 26.54 -2.93
C ALA A 455 7.52 27.08 -3.76
N LEU A 456 6.81 26.21 -4.49
CA LEU A 456 5.69 26.61 -5.35
C LEU A 456 4.54 27.21 -4.52
N GLN A 457 4.25 26.64 -3.34
CA GLN A 457 3.27 27.21 -2.42
C GLN A 457 3.68 28.60 -1.92
N ALA A 458 4.95 28.76 -1.50
CA ALA A 458 5.47 30.04 -1.03
C ALA A 458 5.43 31.12 -2.13
N LEU A 459 5.79 30.76 -3.37
CA LEU A 459 5.71 31.66 -4.52
C LEU A 459 4.27 32.11 -4.80
N ARG A 460 3.29 31.20 -4.77
CA ARG A 460 1.86 31.58 -4.94
C ARG A 460 1.36 32.52 -3.85
N LEU A 461 1.94 32.44 -2.65
CA LEU A 461 1.66 33.35 -1.54
C LEU A 461 2.46 34.67 -1.62
N GLY A 462 3.18 34.92 -2.72
CA GLY A 462 3.97 36.14 -2.93
C GLY A 462 5.32 36.18 -2.22
N THR A 463 5.79 35.06 -1.69
CA THR A 463 7.10 34.97 -1.02
C THR A 463 8.17 34.52 -2.02
N SER A 464 9.24 35.29 -2.18
CA SER A 464 10.38 34.89 -3.02
C SER A 464 11.07 33.64 -2.44
N VAL A 465 11.68 32.81 -3.28
CA VAL A 465 12.32 31.55 -2.87
C VAL A 465 13.71 31.43 -3.47
N VAL A 466 14.65 30.89 -2.69
CA VAL A 466 15.99 30.47 -3.15
C VAL A 466 16.11 28.95 -3.05
N LEU A 467 16.22 28.27 -4.19
CA LEU A 467 16.51 26.83 -4.25
C LEU A 467 18.02 26.61 -4.30
N ASP A 468 18.61 26.32 -3.13
CA ASP A 468 20.03 26.04 -2.95
C ASP A 468 20.31 24.54 -3.12
N PHE A 469 20.02 24.03 -4.33
CA PHE A 469 20.16 22.62 -4.68
C PHE A 469 21.48 22.34 -5.39
N GLY A 470 22.05 23.37 -6.02
CA GLY A 470 23.21 23.24 -6.88
C GLY A 470 22.88 22.43 -8.12
N LEU A 471 21.92 22.89 -8.93
CA LEU A 471 21.41 22.19 -10.11
C LEU A 471 22.54 21.97 -11.12
N TRP A 472 22.67 20.76 -11.67
CA TRP A 472 23.78 20.40 -12.58
C TRP A 472 23.34 20.27 -14.01
N SER A 473 22.15 19.74 -14.27
CA SER A 473 21.66 19.59 -15.64
C SER A 473 20.87 20.80 -16.12
N ARG A 474 20.85 21.02 -17.43
CA ARG A 474 20.00 22.01 -18.08
C ARG A 474 18.52 21.68 -17.90
N ASP A 475 18.16 20.40 -17.96
CA ASP A 475 16.77 19.94 -17.86
C ASP A 475 16.17 20.24 -16.47
N GLU A 476 16.95 20.09 -15.39
CA GLU A 476 16.53 20.49 -14.03
C GLU A 476 16.17 21.98 -13.95
N ARG A 477 17.03 22.82 -14.54
CA ARG A 477 16.83 24.28 -14.55
C ARG A 477 15.61 24.67 -15.35
N GLU A 478 15.37 24.01 -16.48
CA GLU A 478 14.20 24.24 -17.33
C GLU A 478 12.90 23.84 -16.63
N ALA A 479 12.87 22.65 -16.03
CA ALA A 479 11.70 22.17 -15.29
C ALA A 479 11.33 23.12 -14.15
N LEU A 480 12.30 23.54 -13.33
CA LEU A 480 12.05 24.43 -12.20
C LEU A 480 11.67 25.84 -12.64
N ARG A 481 12.22 26.34 -13.76
CA ARG A 481 11.84 27.63 -14.32
C ARG A 481 10.36 27.64 -14.71
N ARG A 482 9.90 26.62 -15.43
CA ARG A 482 8.49 26.48 -15.85
C ARG A 482 7.55 26.39 -14.66
N LEU A 483 7.87 25.52 -13.69
CA LEU A 483 7.06 25.39 -12.46
C LEU A 483 6.98 26.71 -11.68
N GLY A 484 8.09 27.46 -11.61
CA GLY A 484 8.13 28.78 -10.96
C GLY A 484 7.30 29.83 -11.71
N GLU A 485 7.38 29.86 -13.04
CA GLU A 485 6.59 30.76 -13.88
C GLU A 485 5.09 30.47 -13.80
N GLU A 486 4.70 29.19 -13.80
CA GLU A 486 3.33 28.73 -13.56
C GLU A 486 2.82 29.13 -12.16
N ALA A 487 3.71 29.18 -11.17
CA ALA A 487 3.41 29.69 -9.84
C ALA A 487 3.41 31.23 -9.72
N GLY A 488 3.58 31.94 -10.84
CA GLY A 488 3.52 33.42 -10.91
C GLY A 488 4.84 34.12 -10.57
N ALA A 489 5.95 33.39 -10.49
CA ALA A 489 7.25 33.94 -10.14
C ALA A 489 8.07 34.42 -11.35
N VAL A 490 9.01 35.33 -11.10
CA VAL A 490 10.10 35.63 -12.03
C VAL A 490 11.30 34.76 -11.67
N CYS A 491 11.72 33.91 -12.59
CA CYS A 491 12.80 32.95 -12.35
C CYS A 491 14.17 33.52 -12.75
N GLU A 492 15.16 33.36 -11.88
CA GLU A 492 16.54 33.79 -12.09
C GLU A 492 17.52 32.66 -11.81
N VAL A 493 18.41 32.39 -12.76
CA VAL A 493 19.49 31.41 -12.59
C VAL A 493 20.73 32.11 -12.06
N VAL A 494 21.19 31.69 -10.88
CA VAL A 494 22.38 32.26 -10.23
C VAL A 494 23.51 31.24 -10.30
N TYR A 495 24.39 31.43 -11.30
CA TYR A 495 25.54 30.56 -11.54
C TYR A 495 26.79 31.05 -10.82
N LEU A 496 27.43 30.17 -10.05
CA LEU A 496 28.74 30.43 -9.45
C LEU A 496 29.80 29.52 -10.09
N PRO A 497 30.59 30.04 -11.06
CA PRO A 497 31.70 29.29 -11.64
C PRO A 497 32.83 29.11 -10.61
N VAL A 498 33.56 28.00 -10.71
CA VAL A 498 34.74 27.74 -9.88
C VAL A 498 35.78 26.97 -10.69
N ASP A 499 37.02 27.45 -10.71
CA ASP A 499 38.13 26.73 -11.32
C ASP A 499 38.56 25.54 -10.45
N ARG A 500 39.29 24.58 -11.05
CA ARG A 500 39.66 23.32 -10.40
C ARG A 500 40.52 23.52 -9.16
N ALA A 501 41.48 24.46 -9.22
CA ALA A 501 42.39 24.72 -8.11
C ALA A 501 41.64 25.34 -6.92
N THR A 502 40.79 26.33 -7.19
CA THR A 502 39.96 26.98 -6.16
C THR A 502 38.95 26.01 -5.55
N GLN A 503 38.31 25.16 -6.37
CA GLN A 503 37.36 24.16 -5.88
C GLN A 503 38.03 23.19 -4.90
N ARG A 504 39.20 22.66 -5.26
CA ARG A 504 39.99 21.76 -4.41
C ARG A 504 40.40 22.43 -3.11
N ALA A 505 40.95 23.64 -3.17
CA ALA A 505 41.39 24.38 -1.99
C ALA A 505 40.23 24.64 -1.02
N ARG A 506 39.06 25.04 -1.53
CA ARG A 506 37.87 25.30 -0.72
C ARG A 506 37.27 24.03 -0.13
N ALA A 507 37.23 22.93 -0.88
CA ALA A 507 36.76 21.64 -0.39
C ALA A 507 37.66 21.13 0.75
N ALA A 508 38.99 21.16 0.56
CA ALA A 508 39.96 20.75 1.57
C ALA A 508 39.88 21.63 2.84
N HIS A 509 39.76 22.95 2.67
CA HIS A 509 39.61 23.87 3.79
C HIS A 509 38.33 23.56 4.58
N ARG A 510 37.19 23.37 3.91
CA ARG A 510 35.91 23.06 4.58
C ARG A 510 35.95 21.72 5.31
N GLN A 511 36.59 20.71 4.72
CA GLN A 511 36.79 19.42 5.38
C GLN A 511 37.62 19.56 6.67
N ALA A 512 38.62 20.44 6.67
CA ALA A 512 39.47 20.68 7.84
C ALA A 512 38.76 21.50 8.93
N THR A 513 37.97 22.51 8.56
CA THR A 513 37.41 23.48 9.52
C THR A 513 35.99 23.17 9.96
N ALA A 514 35.20 22.45 9.15
CA ALA A 514 33.80 22.17 9.42
C ALA A 514 33.35 20.81 8.84
N PRO A 515 33.99 19.68 9.24
CA PRO A 515 33.73 18.36 8.69
C PRO A 515 32.29 17.86 8.92
N HIS A 516 31.57 18.42 9.89
CA HIS A 516 30.17 18.09 10.17
C HIS A 516 29.17 18.81 9.22
N THR A 517 29.66 19.70 8.35
CA THR A 517 28.84 20.48 7.41
C THR A 517 29.08 20.11 5.94
N THR A 518 29.96 19.14 5.68
CA THR A 518 30.36 18.71 4.34
C THR A 518 30.70 17.24 4.34
N PHE A 519 30.47 16.56 3.22
CA PHE A 519 30.92 15.18 3.05
C PHE A 519 32.39 15.17 2.62
N PRO A 520 33.16 14.12 2.95
CA PRO A 520 34.50 13.92 2.39
C PRO A 520 34.42 13.83 0.86
N MET A 521 35.24 14.62 0.16
CA MET A 521 35.30 14.64 -1.30
C MET A 521 36.73 14.37 -1.73
N THR A 522 36.96 13.34 -2.54
CA THR A 522 38.27 13.04 -3.11
C THR A 522 38.53 13.88 -4.35
N GLU A 523 39.79 13.94 -4.79
CA GLU A 523 40.14 14.60 -6.05
C GLU A 523 39.45 13.94 -7.25
N ALA A 524 39.30 12.62 -7.23
CA ALA A 524 38.59 11.87 -8.27
C ALA A 524 37.10 12.24 -8.31
N ASP A 525 36.46 12.48 -7.16
CA ASP A 525 35.06 12.93 -7.11
C ASP A 525 34.89 14.30 -7.75
N LEU A 526 35.78 15.25 -7.43
CA LEU A 526 35.75 16.60 -8.00
C LEU A 526 35.91 16.60 -9.52
N ASP A 527 36.78 15.73 -10.04
CA ASP A 527 36.99 15.56 -11.47
C ASP A 527 35.80 14.90 -12.16
N HIS A 528 35.25 13.84 -11.54
CA HIS A 528 34.06 13.17 -12.06
C HIS A 528 32.86 14.11 -12.14
N TRP A 529 32.58 14.90 -11.10
CA TRP A 529 31.44 15.84 -11.11
C TRP A 529 31.53 16.91 -12.19
N ARG A 530 32.74 17.32 -12.59
CA ARG A 530 32.93 18.24 -13.72
C ARG A 530 32.50 17.63 -15.04
N THR A 531 32.60 16.31 -15.21
CA THR A 531 32.12 15.61 -16.42
C THR A 531 30.60 15.52 -16.48
N LEU A 532 29.92 15.63 -15.34
CA LEU A 532 28.45 15.55 -15.24
C LEU A 532 27.78 16.93 -15.25
N PHE A 533 28.54 18.01 -15.00
CA PHE A 533 28.00 19.34 -14.82
C PHE A 533 27.83 20.09 -16.15
N GLU A 534 26.60 20.51 -16.45
CA GLU A 534 26.26 21.30 -17.63
C GLU A 534 26.21 22.78 -17.26
N ALA A 535 27.34 23.49 -17.44
CA ALA A 535 27.45 24.90 -17.12
C ALA A 535 26.47 25.75 -17.93
N PRO A 536 25.83 26.77 -17.32
CA PRO A 536 25.05 27.76 -18.07
C PRO A 536 25.95 28.52 -19.06
N GLY A 537 25.61 28.53 -20.33
CA GLY A 537 26.27 29.26 -21.42
C GLY A 537 27.14 28.44 -22.36
N GLU A 538 27.31 27.12 -22.17
CA GLU A 538 28.25 26.29 -22.95
C GLU A 538 27.59 25.46 -24.08
N ALA A 539 26.26 25.51 -24.26
CA ALA A 539 25.57 24.82 -25.35
C ALA A 539 25.20 25.78 -26.51
N PRO A 540 25.37 25.39 -27.79
CA PRO A 540 24.81 26.14 -28.91
C PRO A 540 23.27 26.22 -28.75
N GLY A 541 22.73 27.44 -28.61
CA GLY A 541 21.28 27.68 -28.45
C GLY A 541 20.84 28.37 -27.14
N GLU A 542 21.75 28.74 -26.23
CA GLU A 542 21.41 29.55 -25.04
C GLU A 542 21.34 31.07 -25.35
N ALA A 543 20.67 31.44 -26.43
CA ALA A 543 20.05 32.76 -26.49
C ALA A 543 18.83 32.76 -25.56
N PRO A 544 18.51 33.86 -24.85
CA PRO A 544 17.28 33.95 -24.07
C PRO A 544 16.09 33.83 -25.02
N GLY A 545 15.46 32.64 -25.10
CA GLY A 545 14.26 32.47 -25.94
C GLY A 545 13.91 31.05 -26.42
N GLU A 546 14.83 30.09 -26.50
CA GLU A 546 14.48 28.72 -26.94
C GLU A 546 14.16 27.82 -25.74
N ALA A 547 12.88 27.79 -25.36
CA ALA A 547 12.35 26.88 -24.35
C ALA A 547 12.52 25.42 -24.81
N ARG A 548 13.32 24.64 -24.09
CA ARG A 548 13.50 23.21 -24.36
C ARG A 548 12.30 22.44 -23.85
N GLU A 549 11.53 21.83 -24.75
CA GLU A 549 10.37 21.05 -24.36
C GLU A 549 10.79 19.73 -23.71
N LEU A 550 10.46 19.58 -22.42
CA LEU A 550 10.67 18.34 -21.67
C LEU A 550 9.46 17.41 -21.86
N PRO A 551 9.65 16.08 -21.89
CA PRO A 551 8.56 15.13 -21.93
C PRO A 551 7.58 15.35 -20.77
N PRO A 552 6.26 15.13 -20.98
CA PRO A 552 5.28 15.15 -19.89
C PRO A 552 5.71 14.20 -18.75
N GLY A 553 5.64 14.68 -17.51
CA GLY A 553 6.02 13.90 -16.33
C GLY A 553 7.51 13.86 -16.00
N TRP A 554 8.39 14.51 -16.77
CA TRP A 554 9.83 14.53 -16.51
C TRP A 554 10.17 15.02 -15.09
N ALA A 555 9.55 16.12 -14.65
CA ALA A 555 9.79 16.69 -13.32
C ALA A 555 9.38 15.73 -12.19
N GLN A 556 8.26 15.02 -12.36
CA GLN A 556 7.82 14.01 -11.40
C GLN A 556 8.69 12.75 -11.44
N ALA A 557 9.28 12.40 -12.58
CA ALA A 557 10.26 11.32 -12.66
C ALA A 557 11.58 11.70 -11.96
N ARG A 558 12.05 12.94 -12.13
CA ARG A 558 13.26 13.46 -11.48
C ARG A 558 13.09 13.71 -9.99
N TRP A 559 11.91 14.19 -9.58
CA TRP A 559 11.53 14.49 -8.20
C TRP A 559 10.22 13.78 -7.83
N PRO A 560 10.28 12.49 -7.44
CA PRO A 560 9.08 11.66 -7.26
C PRO A 560 8.11 12.09 -6.17
N SER A 561 8.58 12.90 -5.21
CA SER A 561 7.75 13.45 -4.13
C SER A 561 7.12 14.81 -4.47
N LEU A 562 7.39 15.37 -5.66
CA LEU A 562 6.86 16.65 -6.13
C LEU A 562 5.34 16.59 -6.29
N GLU A 563 4.64 17.49 -5.62
CA GLU A 563 3.20 17.70 -5.78
C GLU A 563 2.95 19.03 -6.48
N VAL A 564 2.57 18.94 -7.76
CA VAL A 564 2.08 20.09 -8.51
C VAL A 564 0.58 20.19 -8.26
N THR A 565 0.18 20.76 -7.12
CA THR A 565 -1.22 21.13 -6.88
C THR A 565 -1.55 22.35 -7.73
N ALA A 566 -2.69 22.33 -8.43
CA ALA A 566 -3.20 23.45 -9.23
C ALA A 566 -3.61 24.62 -8.34
#